data_AF-A0A6J4XK43-F1
#
_entry.id   AF-A0A6J4XK43-F1
#
_cell.length_a   1.000
_cell.length_b   1.000
_cell.length_c   1.000
_cell.angle_alpha   90.00
_cell.angle_beta   90.00
_cell.angle_gamma   90.00
#
_symmetry.space_group_name_H-M   'P 1'
#
loop_
_entity.id
_entity.type
_entity.pdbx_description
1 polymer ?
#
loop_
_entity_poly.entity_id
_entity_poly.type
_entity_poly.pdbx_seq_one_letter_code
_entity_poly.pdbx_strand_id
1 'polypeptide(L)'
;MDYSTLRKIVTELIRDEWLVQKKSIRKLDLKKDELCLFIQESKNMMFNFLHDFIKDKGFEKRAPVIEKTFFSKKHMLLGRIDAIYNNRDPPLLVDFKTCKSKEVSDDYKRQLGIYALLYEEHFHTRAKVAIHFLKFEDGFKKFRISDKYIEKIKTIVADIHDRTQSDNIDEYPCTCGWCDKNFETKTNSKNEPNR
;
A
#
# COMPACT_ATOMS: atom_id res chain seq x y z
N MET A 1 -6.61 12.38 28.23
CA MET A 1 -7.67 12.58 27.21
C MET A 1 -8.40 11.26 27.06
N ASP A 2 -9.71 11.23 27.27
CA ASP A 2 -10.47 9.99 27.13
C ASP A 2 -10.71 9.60 25.66
N TYR A 3 -11.09 8.34 25.44
CA TYR A 3 -11.32 7.77 24.10
C TYR A 3 -12.42 8.49 23.31
N SER A 4 -13.46 8.99 23.98
CA SER A 4 -14.57 9.70 23.35
C SER A 4 -14.10 11.04 22.76
N THR A 5 -13.27 11.76 23.51
CA THR A 5 -12.65 13.01 23.07
C THR A 5 -11.77 12.78 21.83
N LEU A 6 -10.93 11.74 21.84
CA LEU A 6 -10.09 11.39 20.69
C LEU A 6 -10.92 11.04 19.44
N ARG A 7 -12.03 10.30 19.59
CA ARG A 7 -12.92 9.98 18.47
C ARG A 7 -13.54 11.23 17.84
N LYS A 8 -13.92 12.22 18.65
CA LYS A 8 -14.46 13.50 18.15
C LYS A 8 -13.41 14.23 17.31
N ILE A 9 -12.19 14.37 17.86
CA ILE A 9 -11.07 15.01 17.16
C ILE A 9 -10.80 14.32 15.82
N VAL A 10 -10.69 12.98 15.81
CA VAL A 10 -10.47 12.21 14.57
C VAL A 10 -11.61 12.41 13.57
N THR A 11 -12.86 12.48 14.03
CA THR A 11 -14.02 12.72 13.15
C THR A 11 -13.95 14.10 12.49
N GLU A 12 -13.55 15.12 13.24
CA GLU A 12 -13.37 16.48 12.73
C GLU A 12 -12.23 16.53 11.71
N LEU A 13 -11.08 15.91 12.01
CA LEU A 13 -9.96 15.83 11.07
C LEU A 13 -10.35 15.16 9.74
N ILE A 14 -11.12 14.07 9.79
CA ILE A 14 -11.60 13.40 8.57
C ILE A 14 -12.52 14.32 7.77
N ARG A 15 -13.44 15.02 8.45
CA ARG A 15 -14.35 15.95 7.77
C ARG A 15 -13.56 17.04 7.07
N ASP A 16 -12.57 17.60 7.74
CA ASP A 16 -11.77 18.71 7.22
C ASP A 16 -10.92 18.24 6.02
N GLU A 17 -10.30 17.06 6.09
CA GLU A 17 -9.57 16.47 4.95
C GLU A 17 -10.50 16.21 3.75
N TRP A 18 -11.71 15.71 3.98
CA TRP A 18 -12.71 15.53 2.92
C TRP A 18 -13.13 16.85 2.26
N LEU A 19 -13.19 17.94 3.03
CA LEU A 19 -13.46 19.28 2.49
C LEU A 19 -12.30 19.80 1.65
N VAL A 20 -11.06 19.56 2.08
CA VAL A 20 -9.85 19.88 1.31
C VAL A 20 -9.86 19.15 -0.03
N GLN A 21 -10.18 17.85 -0.03
CA GLN A 21 -10.18 17.03 -1.24
C GLN A 21 -11.46 17.15 -2.09
N LYS A 22 -12.41 18.00 -1.71
CA LYS A 22 -13.74 18.13 -2.33
C LYS A 22 -13.69 18.31 -3.85
N LYS A 23 -12.73 19.09 -4.37
CA LYS A 23 -12.56 19.29 -5.82
C LYS A 23 -12.16 18.00 -6.53
N SER A 24 -11.21 17.26 -5.97
CA SER A 24 -10.74 15.97 -6.52
C SER A 24 -11.83 14.91 -6.47
N ILE A 25 -12.56 14.84 -5.35
CA ILE A 25 -13.67 13.90 -5.16
C ILE A 25 -14.80 14.16 -6.19
N ARG A 26 -15.13 15.42 -6.45
CA ARG A 26 -16.15 15.78 -7.46
C ARG A 26 -15.81 15.31 -8.87
N LYS A 27 -14.51 15.18 -9.20
CA LYS A 27 -14.07 14.69 -10.52
C LYS A 27 -14.33 13.20 -10.72
N LEU A 28 -14.59 12.45 -9.65
CA LEU A 28 -14.87 11.01 -9.71
C LEU A 28 -16.31 10.69 -10.15
N ASP A 29 -17.16 11.71 -10.30
CA ASP A 29 -18.57 11.58 -10.73
C ASP A 29 -19.37 10.53 -9.93
N LEU A 30 -19.08 10.44 -8.63
CA LEU A 30 -19.72 9.48 -7.73
C LEU A 30 -21.13 9.93 -7.35
N LYS A 31 -22.05 8.97 -7.25
CA LYS A 31 -23.38 9.21 -6.72
C LYS A 31 -23.32 9.59 -5.25
N LYS A 32 -24.34 10.31 -4.77
CA LYS A 32 -24.42 10.74 -3.37
C LYS A 32 -24.30 9.58 -2.39
N ASP A 33 -24.93 8.44 -2.68
CA ASP A 33 -24.90 7.27 -1.79
C ASP A 33 -23.51 6.61 -1.77
N GLU A 34 -22.78 6.62 -2.88
CA GLU A 34 -21.40 6.14 -2.95
C GLU A 34 -20.46 7.05 -2.14
N LEU A 35 -20.64 8.37 -2.23
CA LEU A 35 -19.90 9.34 -1.41
C LEU A 35 -20.16 9.11 0.09
N CYS A 36 -21.43 8.91 0.47
CA CYS A 36 -21.83 8.58 1.84
C CYS A 36 -21.20 7.27 2.33
N LEU A 37 -21.11 6.26 1.46
CA LEU A 37 -20.44 5.01 1.78
C LEU A 37 -18.95 5.23 2.02
N PHE A 38 -18.24 5.90 1.11
CA PHE A 38 -16.80 6.11 1.24
C PHE A 38 -16.42 6.95 2.46
N ILE A 39 -17.18 8.00 2.80
CA ILE A 39 -16.90 8.77 4.01
C ILE A 39 -17.12 7.95 5.28
N GLN A 40 -18.13 7.07 5.29
CA GLN A 40 -18.36 6.18 6.42
C GLN A 40 -17.24 5.13 6.53
N GLU A 41 -16.80 4.56 5.41
CA GLU A 41 -15.65 3.64 5.39
C GLU A 41 -14.37 4.34 5.87
N SER A 42 -14.09 5.58 5.43
CA SER A 42 -12.94 6.36 5.92
C SER A 42 -12.98 6.58 7.42
N LYS A 43 -14.15 6.89 8.00
CA LYS A 43 -14.32 7.02 9.45
C LYS A 43 -14.03 5.72 10.17
N ASN A 44 -14.58 4.61 9.70
CA ASN A 44 -14.36 3.30 10.29
C ASN A 44 -12.87 2.93 10.25
N MET A 45 -12.19 3.19 9.12
CA MET A 45 -10.75 2.95 8.97
C MET A 45 -9.92 3.70 10.00
N MET A 46 -10.21 4.98 10.20
CA MET A 46 -9.50 5.80 11.19
C MET A 46 -9.82 5.42 12.63
N PHE A 47 -11.03 4.95 12.92
CA PHE A 47 -11.37 4.45 14.25
C PHE A 47 -10.69 3.13 14.57
N ASN A 48 -10.61 2.21 13.60
CA ASN A 48 -9.86 0.96 13.77
C ASN A 48 -8.37 1.26 13.99
N PHE A 49 -7.80 2.16 13.18
CA PHE A 49 -6.43 2.63 13.40
C PHE A 49 -6.24 3.24 14.80
N LEU A 50 -7.13 4.16 15.21
CA LEU A 50 -7.06 4.80 16.52
C LEU A 50 -7.15 3.79 17.66
N HIS A 51 -8.03 2.80 17.54
CA HIS A 51 -8.19 1.74 18.52
C HIS A 51 -6.88 0.96 18.70
N ASP A 52 -6.30 0.48 17.60
CA ASP A 52 -5.02 -0.24 17.62
C ASP A 52 -3.87 0.64 18.11
N PHE A 53 -3.86 1.91 17.71
CA PHE A 53 -2.86 2.89 18.13
C PHE A 53 -2.89 3.09 19.65
N ILE A 54 -4.07 3.26 20.25
CA ILE A 54 -4.23 3.42 21.70
C ILE A 54 -3.87 2.13 22.42
N LYS A 55 -4.36 0.98 21.94
CA LYS A 55 -4.07 -0.34 22.51
C LYS A 55 -2.56 -0.65 22.54
N ASP A 56 -1.85 -0.24 21.50
CA ASP A 56 -0.39 -0.38 21.42
C ASP A 56 0.38 0.78 22.10
N LYS A 57 -0.30 1.63 22.89
CA LYS A 57 0.29 2.79 23.58
C LYS A 57 1.05 3.74 22.65
N GLY A 58 0.47 4.02 21.48
CA GLY A 58 1.10 4.77 20.40
C GLY A 58 1.60 6.16 20.79
N PHE A 59 0.94 6.85 21.73
CA PHE A 59 1.37 8.16 22.22
C PHE A 59 2.66 8.12 23.06
N GLU A 60 2.97 6.98 23.69
CA GLU A 60 4.20 6.80 24.49
C GLU A 60 5.39 6.39 23.62
N LYS A 61 5.13 6.05 22.35
CA LYS A 61 6.11 5.50 21.42
C LYS A 61 6.61 6.57 20.47
N ARG A 62 7.88 6.43 20.05
CA ARG A 62 8.41 7.23 18.95
C ARG A 62 7.57 7.00 17.70
N ALA A 63 7.20 8.09 17.02
CA ALA A 63 6.48 8.03 15.76
C ALA A 63 7.27 7.18 14.73
N PRO A 64 6.56 6.38 13.90
CA PRO A 64 7.20 5.63 12.83
C PRO A 64 7.77 6.58 11.77
N VAL A 65 8.76 6.11 11.01
CA VAL A 65 9.14 6.76 9.76
C VAL A 65 8.07 6.40 8.73
N ILE A 66 7.43 7.41 8.14
CA ILE A 66 6.35 7.23 7.17
C ILE A 66 6.85 7.40 5.73
N GLU A 67 6.25 6.66 4.79
CA GLU A 67 6.42 6.84 3.34
C GLU A 67 7.88 6.78 2.86
N LYS A 68 8.67 5.88 3.43
CA LYS A 68 10.11 5.79 3.14
C LYS A 68 10.38 4.95 1.90
N THR A 69 11.06 5.54 0.93
CA THR A 69 11.51 4.84 -0.28
C THR A 69 12.92 4.26 -0.10
N PHE A 70 13.10 3.03 -0.57
CA PHE A 70 14.37 2.33 -0.67
C PHE A 70 14.62 1.88 -2.10
N PHE A 71 15.89 1.84 -2.49
CA PHE A 71 16.31 1.36 -3.79
C PHE A 71 17.44 0.35 -3.64
N SER A 72 17.26 -0.83 -4.23
CA SER A 72 18.31 -1.83 -4.38
C SER A 72 18.88 -1.75 -5.78
N LYS A 73 20.13 -1.25 -5.89
CA LYS A 73 20.90 -1.34 -7.15
C LYS A 73 21.15 -2.79 -7.56
N LYS A 74 21.37 -3.66 -6.58
CA LYS A 74 21.72 -5.08 -6.81
C LYS A 74 20.58 -5.84 -7.46
N HIS A 75 19.35 -5.61 -7.01
CA HIS A 75 18.16 -6.30 -7.50
C HIS A 75 17.31 -5.45 -8.45
N MET A 76 17.71 -4.21 -8.72
CA MET A 76 16.96 -3.21 -9.48
C MET A 76 15.52 -3.07 -8.96
N LEU A 77 15.37 -3.04 -7.64
CA LEU A 77 14.08 -2.93 -6.95
C LEU A 77 13.93 -1.56 -6.31
N LEU A 78 12.72 -1.02 -6.40
CA LEU A 78 12.28 0.16 -5.66
C LEU A 78 11.06 -0.21 -4.84
N GLY A 79 11.03 0.21 -3.58
CA GLY A 79 9.88 0.01 -2.71
C GLY A 79 9.68 1.20 -1.79
N ARG A 80 8.42 1.58 -1.58
CA ARG A 80 8.01 2.64 -0.67
C ARG A 80 7.17 2.03 0.45
N ILE A 81 7.68 2.11 1.67
CA ILE A 81 7.08 1.49 2.84
C ILE A 81 6.26 2.53 3.60
N ASP A 82 4.98 2.25 3.83
CA ASP A 82 4.04 3.21 4.44
C ASP A 82 4.48 3.62 5.85
N ALA A 83 4.86 2.65 6.70
CA ALA A 83 5.34 2.93 8.05
C ALA A 83 6.43 1.96 8.53
N ILE A 84 7.46 2.52 9.18
CA ILE A 84 8.59 1.79 9.75
C ILE A 84 8.71 2.13 11.24
N TYR A 85 8.48 1.12 12.09
CA TYR A 85 8.60 1.22 13.54
C TYR A 85 9.95 0.70 14.01
N ASN A 86 10.93 1.60 14.13
CA ASN A 86 12.30 1.28 14.57
C ASN A 86 12.42 1.10 16.09
N ASN A 87 11.40 1.43 16.86
CA ASN A 87 11.35 1.27 18.31
C ASN A 87 10.93 -0.14 18.76
N ARG A 88 11.05 -1.13 17.87
CA ARG A 88 10.77 -2.54 18.12
C ARG A 88 12.03 -3.35 17.82
N ASP A 89 12.20 -4.46 18.52
CA ASP A 89 13.25 -5.42 18.25
C ASP A 89 12.63 -6.79 17.89
N PRO A 90 12.75 -7.25 16.63
CA PRO A 90 13.28 -6.51 15.47
C PRO A 90 12.32 -5.38 15.01
N PRO A 91 12.79 -4.45 14.15
CA PRO A 91 11.94 -3.41 13.55
C PRO A 91 10.71 -3.98 12.86
N LEU A 92 9.64 -3.19 12.76
CA LEU A 92 8.39 -3.59 12.12
C LEU A 92 8.03 -2.68 10.95
N LEU A 93 7.89 -3.27 9.77
CA LEU A 93 7.40 -2.60 8.55
C LEU A 93 5.90 -2.84 8.45
N VAL A 94 5.10 -1.80 8.24
CA VAL A 94 3.65 -1.90 8.13
C VAL A 94 3.22 -1.32 6.78
N ASP A 95 2.37 -2.06 6.08
CA ASP A 95 1.66 -1.64 4.89
C ASP A 95 0.16 -1.54 5.22
N PHE A 96 -0.47 -0.40 4.90
CA PHE A 96 -1.87 -0.14 5.20
C PHE A 96 -2.73 -0.47 3.99
N LYS A 97 -3.77 -1.29 4.19
CA LYS A 97 -4.70 -1.69 3.13
C LYS A 97 -6.12 -1.25 3.44
N THR A 98 -6.76 -0.63 2.46
CA THR A 98 -8.15 -0.13 2.50
C THR A 98 -9.12 -1.04 1.71
N CYS A 99 -8.68 -2.23 1.33
CA CYS A 99 -9.43 -3.16 0.48
C CYS A 99 -10.66 -3.78 1.18
N LYS A 100 -11.57 -4.35 0.38
CA LYS A 100 -12.85 -4.93 0.84
C LYS A 100 -12.74 -6.26 1.59
N SER A 101 -11.56 -6.91 1.54
CA SER A 101 -11.30 -8.20 2.19
C SER A 101 -10.02 -8.12 3.02
N LYS A 102 -9.96 -8.92 4.09
CA LYS A 102 -8.77 -9.11 4.94
C LYS A 102 -7.95 -10.35 4.58
N GLU A 103 -8.22 -10.96 3.42
CA GLU A 103 -7.45 -12.09 2.90
C GLU A 103 -6.06 -11.65 2.46
N VAL A 104 -5.06 -12.45 2.82
CA VAL A 104 -3.65 -12.15 2.50
C VAL A 104 -3.30 -12.89 1.22
N SER A 105 -3.38 -12.18 0.10
CA SER A 105 -3.00 -12.71 -1.22
C SER A 105 -1.49 -12.96 -1.31
N ASP A 106 -1.08 -13.73 -2.32
CA ASP A 106 0.34 -13.95 -2.58
C ASP A 106 1.05 -12.68 -3.06
N ASP A 107 0.34 -11.73 -3.69
CA ASP A 107 0.88 -10.41 -4.03
C ASP A 107 1.27 -9.61 -2.80
N TYR A 108 0.42 -9.62 -1.76
CA TYR A 108 0.77 -8.96 -0.51
C TYR A 108 1.99 -9.61 0.14
N LYS A 109 2.08 -10.94 0.14
CA LYS A 109 3.27 -11.63 0.66
C LYS A 109 4.53 -11.24 -0.13
N ARG A 110 4.44 -11.18 -1.47
CA ARG A 110 5.54 -10.73 -2.34
C ARG A 110 5.97 -9.30 -2.02
N GLN A 111 5.02 -8.37 -1.94
CA GLN A 111 5.27 -6.97 -1.59
C GLN A 111 5.99 -6.85 -0.24
N LEU A 112 5.46 -7.51 0.80
CA LEU A 112 6.08 -7.48 2.12
C LEU A 112 7.47 -8.10 2.15
N GLY A 113 7.69 -9.17 1.39
CA GLY A 113 9.02 -9.78 1.28
C GLY A 113 10.02 -8.90 0.53
N ILE A 114 9.59 -8.16 -0.51
CA ILE A 114 10.40 -7.12 -1.16
C ILE A 114 10.75 -6.02 -0.17
N TYR A 115 9.80 -5.56 0.64
CA TYR A 115 10.06 -4.54 1.68
C TYR A 115 11.06 -5.04 2.73
N ALA A 116 10.93 -6.29 3.18
CA ALA A 116 11.88 -6.90 4.11
C ALA A 116 13.30 -7.00 3.51
N LEU A 117 13.41 -7.40 2.24
CA LEU A 117 14.68 -7.45 1.51
C LEU A 117 15.32 -6.05 1.40
N LEU A 118 14.55 -5.07 0.92
CA LEU A 118 15.04 -3.69 0.75
C LEU A 118 15.50 -3.07 2.07
N TYR A 119 14.75 -3.31 3.15
CA TYR A 119 15.12 -2.83 4.48
C TYR A 119 16.40 -3.48 5.00
N GLU A 120 16.51 -4.81 4.86
CA GLU A 120 17.69 -5.57 5.30
C GLU A 120 18.96 -5.15 4.54
N GLU A 121 18.88 -4.84 3.24
CA GLU A 121 20.04 -4.35 2.48
C GLU A 121 20.54 -2.98 2.99
N HIS A 122 19.65 -2.13 3.49
CA HIS A 122 20.01 -0.80 3.99
C HIS A 122 20.49 -0.79 5.44
N PHE A 123 19.95 -1.68 6.28
CA PHE A 123 20.18 -1.67 7.73
C PHE A 123 20.85 -2.94 8.28
N HIS A 124 21.15 -3.91 7.41
CA HIS A 124 21.76 -5.20 7.75
C HIS A 124 20.99 -5.97 8.86
N THR A 125 19.68 -5.74 8.96
CA THR A 125 18.80 -6.34 9.96
C THR A 125 17.48 -6.74 9.32
N ARG A 126 17.03 -7.98 9.54
CA ARG A 126 15.72 -8.44 9.05
C ARG A 126 14.58 -7.94 9.93
N ALA A 127 13.76 -7.06 9.36
CA ALA A 127 12.55 -6.60 10.01
C ALA A 127 11.42 -7.65 10.00
N LYS A 128 10.52 -7.56 10.97
CA LYS A 128 9.16 -8.14 10.86
C LYS A 128 8.34 -7.27 9.91
N VAL A 129 7.31 -7.86 9.33
CA VAL A 129 6.40 -7.16 8.42
C VAL A 129 4.96 -7.34 8.88
N ALA A 130 4.10 -6.39 8.54
CA ALA A 130 2.68 -6.47 8.85
C ALA A 130 1.84 -5.80 7.77
N ILE A 131 0.60 -6.27 7.67
CA ILE A 131 -0.47 -5.59 6.94
C ILE A 131 -1.48 -5.11 7.97
N HIS A 132 -1.93 -3.88 7.84
CA HIS A 132 -3.05 -3.36 8.60
C HIS A 132 -4.23 -3.13 7.65
N PHE A 133 -5.20 -4.05 7.67
CA PHE A 133 -6.45 -3.91 6.94
C PHE A 133 -7.37 -2.95 7.69
N LEU A 134 -7.27 -1.66 7.37
CA LEU A 134 -7.88 -0.59 8.16
C LEU A 134 -9.41 -0.72 8.28
N LYS A 135 -10.09 -1.36 7.32
CA LYS A 135 -11.55 -1.53 7.37
C LYS A 135 -12.05 -2.52 8.44
N PHE A 136 -11.16 -3.26 9.09
CA PHE A 136 -11.52 -4.34 10.03
C PHE A 136 -10.90 -4.09 11.40
N GLU A 137 -11.68 -4.31 12.46
CA GLU A 137 -11.21 -4.15 13.86
C GLU A 137 -10.07 -5.12 14.22
N ASP A 138 -10.03 -6.30 13.61
CA ASP A 138 -8.96 -7.30 13.74
C ASP A 138 -8.04 -7.33 12.51
N GLY A 139 -7.89 -6.17 11.86
CA GLY A 139 -7.19 -6.02 10.59
C GLY A 139 -5.66 -6.08 10.68
N PHE A 140 -5.08 -6.04 11.87
CA PHE A 140 -3.63 -6.00 12.05
C PHE A 140 -3.00 -7.39 12.04
N LYS A 141 -2.29 -7.75 10.95
CA LYS A 141 -1.65 -9.07 10.79
C LYS A 141 -0.14 -8.94 10.67
N LYS A 142 0.60 -9.61 11.56
CA LYS A 142 2.08 -9.65 11.58
C LYS A 142 2.60 -10.94 10.94
N PHE A 143 3.71 -10.85 10.24
CA PHE A 143 4.38 -11.98 9.60
C PHE A 143 5.89 -11.93 9.85
N ARG A 144 6.51 -13.11 9.86
CA ARG A 144 7.96 -13.26 9.78
C ARG A 144 8.28 -13.82 8.41
N ILE A 145 9.13 -13.12 7.66
CA ILE A 145 9.58 -13.58 6.35
C ILE A 145 10.79 -14.49 6.53
N SER A 146 10.70 -15.72 6.04
CA SER A 146 11.79 -16.70 6.11
C SER A 146 12.83 -16.44 5.02
N ASP A 147 14.05 -16.88 5.25
CA ASP A 147 15.14 -16.71 4.27
C ASP A 147 14.85 -17.46 2.98
N LYS A 148 14.24 -18.66 3.06
CA LYS A 148 13.76 -19.39 1.89
C LYS A 148 12.79 -18.55 1.04
N TYR A 149 11.94 -17.73 1.66
CA TYR A 149 11.02 -16.87 0.93
C TYR A 149 11.72 -15.65 0.32
N ILE A 150 12.73 -15.09 0.98
CA ILE A 150 13.58 -14.04 0.41
C ILE A 150 14.33 -14.54 -0.82
N GLU A 151 14.92 -15.72 -0.76
CA GLU A 151 15.59 -16.31 -1.93
C GLU A 151 14.60 -16.54 -3.07
N LYS A 152 13.40 -17.04 -2.77
CA LYS A 152 12.32 -17.15 -3.76
C LYS A 152 11.99 -15.80 -4.41
N ILE A 153 11.94 -14.72 -3.64
CA ILE A 153 11.69 -13.37 -4.18
C ILE A 153 12.82 -12.94 -5.12
N LYS A 154 14.08 -13.12 -4.72
CA LYS A 154 15.23 -12.79 -5.57
C LYS A 154 15.18 -13.56 -6.89
N THR A 155 14.82 -14.84 -6.86
CA THR A 155 14.62 -15.66 -8.07
C THR A 155 13.50 -15.12 -8.96
N ILE A 156 12.33 -14.79 -8.37
CA ILE A 156 11.21 -14.21 -9.13
C ILE A 156 11.61 -12.88 -9.77
N VAL A 157 12.33 -12.02 -9.05
CA VAL A 157 12.78 -10.73 -9.55
C VAL A 157 13.76 -10.92 -10.71
N ALA A 158 14.72 -11.84 -10.59
CA ALA A 158 15.63 -12.16 -11.69
C ALA A 158 14.91 -12.70 -12.92
N ASP A 159 13.94 -13.62 -12.74
CA ASP A 159 13.13 -14.18 -13.83
C ASP A 159 12.25 -13.12 -14.51
N ILE A 160 11.65 -12.20 -13.74
CA ILE A 160 10.90 -11.08 -14.31
C ILE A 160 11.83 -10.21 -15.14
N HIS A 161 12.99 -9.81 -14.60
CA HIS A 161 13.94 -8.99 -15.35
C HIS A 161 14.36 -9.68 -16.65
N ASP A 162 14.73 -10.96 -16.62
CA ASP A 162 15.11 -11.74 -17.80
C ASP A 162 14.02 -11.73 -18.89
N ARG A 163 12.75 -11.86 -18.48
CA ARG A 163 11.62 -11.83 -19.40
C ARG A 163 11.24 -10.42 -19.86
N THR A 164 11.54 -9.38 -19.09
CA THR A 164 11.18 -7.99 -19.38
C THR A 164 12.36 -7.13 -19.86
N GLN A 165 13.30 -7.71 -20.62
CA GLN A 165 14.47 -6.98 -21.15
C GLN A 165 14.19 -6.18 -22.43
N SER A 166 13.13 -6.51 -23.16
CA SER A 166 12.82 -5.86 -24.44
C SER A 166 12.20 -4.50 -24.22
N ASP A 167 12.58 -3.55 -25.07
CA ASP A 167 11.93 -2.23 -25.13
C ASP A 167 10.66 -2.26 -26.00
N ASN A 168 10.36 -3.39 -26.66
CA ASN A 168 9.20 -3.55 -27.51
C ASN A 168 7.97 -3.97 -26.69
N ILE A 169 6.98 -3.07 -26.58
CA ILE A 169 5.75 -3.32 -25.81
C ILE A 169 4.92 -4.50 -26.35
N ASP A 170 5.00 -4.80 -27.65
CA ASP A 170 4.25 -5.88 -28.28
C ASP A 170 4.70 -7.27 -27.79
N GLU A 171 5.89 -7.37 -27.19
CA GLU A 171 6.40 -8.58 -26.56
C GLU A 171 5.79 -8.83 -25.16
N TYR A 172 5.00 -7.88 -24.65
CA TYR A 172 4.29 -7.94 -23.37
C TYR A 172 2.78 -7.81 -23.54
N PRO A 173 2.11 -8.69 -24.33
CA PRO A 173 0.70 -8.56 -24.62
C PRO A 173 -0.13 -8.66 -23.33
N CYS A 174 -1.07 -7.73 -23.15
CA CYS A 174 -1.99 -7.76 -22.01
C CYS A 174 -2.94 -8.96 -22.12
N THR A 175 -2.95 -9.82 -21.10
CA THR A 175 -3.82 -11.00 -21.05
C THR A 175 -5.00 -10.85 -20.10
N CYS A 176 -5.06 -9.77 -19.31
CA CYS A 176 -6.06 -9.63 -18.25
C CYS A 176 -7.33 -8.88 -18.67
N GLY A 177 -7.35 -8.21 -19.83
CA GLY A 177 -8.51 -7.44 -20.32
C GLY A 177 -8.79 -6.14 -19.56
N TRP A 178 -7.90 -5.73 -18.66
CA TRP A 178 -8.02 -4.49 -17.87
C TRP A 178 -6.95 -3.44 -18.19
N CYS A 179 -5.88 -3.79 -18.91
CA CYS A 179 -4.81 -2.84 -19.21
C CYS A 179 -5.34 -1.65 -20.03
N ASP A 180 -6.13 -1.91 -21.08
CA ASP A 180 -6.68 -0.85 -21.94
C ASP A 180 -7.70 0.06 -21.22
N LYS A 181 -8.25 -0.40 -20.09
CA LYS A 181 -9.17 0.40 -19.26
C LYS A 181 -8.45 1.27 -18.24
N ASN A 182 -7.26 0.86 -17.80
CA ASN A 182 -6.51 1.50 -16.72
C ASN A 182 -5.33 2.33 -17.21
N PHE A 183 -4.85 2.08 -18.42
CA PHE A 183 -3.80 2.85 -19.07
C PHE A 183 -4.41 3.53 -20.29
N GLU A 184 -4.21 4.84 -20.44
CA GLU A 184 -4.53 5.56 -21.67
C GLU A 184 -3.60 5.07 -22.79
N THR A 185 -3.91 3.92 -23.37
CA THR A 185 -3.27 3.45 -24.60
C THR A 185 -3.79 4.35 -25.72
N LYS A 186 -3.04 5.43 -26.01
CA LYS A 186 -3.36 6.35 -27.12
C LYS A 186 -3.59 5.52 -28.38
N THR A 187 -4.83 5.41 -28.82
CA THR A 187 -5.19 4.97 -30.16
C THR A 187 -4.91 6.12 -31.13
N ASN A 188 -3.63 6.41 -31.36
CA ASN A 188 -3.20 7.30 -32.44
C ASN A 188 -2.70 6.47 -33.62
N SER A 189 -3.63 5.96 -34.43
CA SER A 189 -3.40 5.71 -35.87
C SER A 189 -4.71 5.31 -36.56
N LYS A 190 -5.63 6.26 -36.74
CA LYS A 190 -6.50 6.20 -37.91
C LYS A 190 -5.87 7.09 -38.98
N ASN A 191 -5.14 6.45 -39.88
CA ASN A 191 -4.85 6.98 -41.20
C ASN A 191 -6.20 7.27 -41.87
N GLU A 192 -6.60 8.53 -41.96
CA GLU A 192 -7.56 8.95 -42.98
C GLU A 192 -6.81 9.02 -44.32
N PRO A 193 -7.20 8.24 -45.35
CA PRO A 193 -6.65 8.44 -46.67
C PRO A 193 -7.26 9.72 -47.25
N ASN A 194 -6.40 10.69 -47.58
CA ASN A 194 -6.76 11.81 -48.44
C ASN A 194 -7.44 11.29 -49.72
N ARG A 195 -8.72 11.63 -49.90
CA ARG A 195 -9.36 11.81 -51.20
C ARG A 195 -10.33 12.97 -51.13
#